data_AF-A0AA37KQB7-F1
#
_entry.id   AF-A0AA37KQB7-F1
#
_cell.length_a   1.000
_cell.length_b   1.000
_cell.length_c   1.000
_cell.angle_alpha   90.00
_cell.angle_beta   90.00
_cell.angle_gamma   90.00
#
_symmetry.space_group_name_H-M   'P 1'
#
loop_
_entity.id
_entity.type
_entity.pdbx_description
1 polymer ?
#
loop_
_entity_poly.entity_id
_entity_poly.type
_entity_poly.pdbx_seq_one_letter_code
_entity_poly.pdbx_strand_id
1 'polypeptide(L)'
;MLLNYHNTWRDFTWNTSVTYTMNRNKIIRLANGVISPVDGQPIDMPYLEKATLGEAGSPQVILYEGGTMGDLYINRELRTDLNGNIYVDPQTNKVELTTTERRKVASLLPKGNIGWSNSFAWKGLNLNVMFAARLGGSVVSNTEAFLDYYGVSERSAAAREAGGVRINNGMVDAQNYYQTIGAGTGAGAYYIYDATNVRMQELSLAYTLPKRWFRQKMAMTVSLVGRNLWMIYNKAPFDPELTPSTADNFLQGVDYFMLPSLRNIGFTVKLQF
;
A
#
# COMPACT_ATOMS: atom_id res chain seq x y z
N MET A 1 -20.79 0.00 4.95
CA MET A 1 -21.61 0.17 6.16
C MET A 1 -21.18 1.43 6.88
N LEU A 2 -22.12 2.18 7.42
CA LEU A 2 -21.87 3.38 8.23
C LEU A 2 -22.68 3.23 9.53
N LEU A 3 -22.01 3.40 10.67
CA LEU A 3 -22.63 3.43 11.98
C LEU A 3 -22.31 4.78 12.62
N ASN A 4 -23.35 5.48 13.08
CA ASN A 4 -23.23 6.79 13.70
C ASN A 4 -23.87 6.78 15.07
N TYR A 5 -23.24 7.47 16.01
CA TYR A 5 -23.80 7.80 17.31
C TYR A 5 -23.63 9.29 17.58
N HIS A 6 -24.69 9.92 18.04
CA HIS A 6 -24.72 11.34 18.40
C HIS A 6 -25.44 11.50 19.72
N ASN A 7 -24.85 12.25 20.64
CA ASN A 7 -25.53 12.68 21.85
C ASN A 7 -25.02 14.03 22.34
N THR A 8 -25.89 14.75 23.02
CA THR A 8 -25.59 16.03 23.66
C THR A 8 -25.96 15.97 25.15
N TRP A 9 -24.95 16.12 26.00
CA TRP A 9 -25.09 16.24 27.44
C TRP A 9 -24.88 17.70 27.85
N ARG A 10 -25.98 18.41 28.09
CA ARG A 10 -25.98 19.86 28.38
C ARG A 10 -25.25 20.65 27.30
N ASP A 11 -24.03 21.09 27.59
CA ASP A 11 -23.20 21.92 26.70
C ASP A 11 -22.17 21.11 25.91
N PHE A 12 -22.07 19.80 26.14
CA PHE A 12 -21.10 18.91 25.51
C PHE A 12 -21.79 17.99 24.49
N THR A 13 -21.36 18.06 23.24
CA THR A 13 -21.83 17.18 22.17
C THR A 13 -20.72 16.26 21.73
N TRP A 14 -21.03 14.98 21.56
CA TRP A 14 -20.15 14.01 20.92
C TRP A 14 -20.87 13.35 19.74
N ASN A 15 -20.19 13.34 18.61
CA ASN A 15 -20.57 12.59 17.43
C ASN A 15 -19.43 11.62 17.08
N THR A 16 -19.74 10.34 16.89
CA THR A 16 -18.79 9.34 16.44
C THR A 16 -19.37 8.56 15.28
N SER A 17 -18.55 8.34 14.26
CA SER A 17 -18.95 7.68 13.03
C SER A 17 -17.90 6.65 12.64
N VAL A 18 -18.34 5.43 12.41
CA VAL A 18 -17.50 4.34 11.89
C VAL A 18 -18.03 3.95 10.52
N THR A 19 -17.17 4.08 9.51
CA THR A 19 -17.43 3.63 8.14
C THR A 19 -16.57 2.40 7.86
N TYR A 20 -17.19 1.34 7.36
CA TYR A 20 -16.49 0.20 6.79
C TYR A 20 -16.87 0.04 5.32
N THR A 21 -15.88 0.00 4.43
CA THR A 21 -16.07 -0.23 3.00
C THR A 21 -15.29 -1.45 2.53
N MET A 22 -15.85 -2.16 1.56
CA MET A 22 -15.27 -3.35 0.98
C MET A 22 -15.70 -3.41 -0.47
N ASN A 23 -14.76 -3.72 -1.37
CA ASN A 23 -15.02 -3.91 -2.79
C ASN A 23 -14.48 -5.28 -3.20
N ARG A 24 -15.32 -6.10 -3.86
CA ARG A 24 -14.90 -7.32 -4.53
C ARG A 24 -15.27 -7.21 -5.99
N ASN A 25 -14.28 -7.31 -6.85
CA ASN A 25 -14.48 -7.43 -8.28
C ASN A 25 -14.14 -8.85 -8.75
N LYS A 26 -14.75 -9.24 -9.87
CA LYS A 26 -14.49 -10.52 -10.54
C LYS A 26 -14.56 -10.29 -12.04
N ILE A 27 -13.56 -10.81 -12.75
CA ILE A 27 -13.51 -10.78 -14.20
C ILE A 27 -14.41 -11.89 -14.71
N ILE A 28 -15.53 -11.54 -15.37
CA ILE A 28 -16.52 -12.51 -15.82
C ILE A 28 -16.12 -13.13 -17.16
N ARG A 29 -15.65 -12.30 -18.10
CA ARG A 29 -15.24 -12.73 -19.43
C ARG A 29 -14.20 -11.77 -20.02
N LEU A 30 -13.26 -12.28 -20.78
CA LEU A 30 -12.36 -11.55 -21.67
C LEU A 30 -12.89 -11.65 -23.11
N ALA A 31 -12.15 -11.09 -24.07
CA ALA A 31 -12.51 -11.16 -25.49
C ALA A 31 -12.19 -12.54 -26.12
N ASN A 32 -11.73 -13.51 -25.33
CA ASN A 32 -11.34 -14.83 -25.83
C ASN A 32 -12.50 -15.51 -26.58
N GLY A 33 -12.24 -15.97 -27.81
CA GLY A 33 -13.24 -16.59 -28.68
C GLY A 33 -14.31 -15.64 -29.23
N VAL A 34 -14.24 -14.33 -28.97
CA VAL A 34 -15.14 -13.35 -29.58
C VAL A 34 -14.70 -13.11 -31.02
N ILE A 35 -15.65 -13.13 -31.97
CA ILE A 35 -15.39 -12.82 -33.37
C ILE A 35 -15.09 -11.33 -33.50
N SER A 36 -13.90 -11.01 -33.98
CA SER A 36 -13.48 -9.63 -34.21
C SER A 36 -14.27 -9.04 -35.40
N PRO A 37 -14.86 -7.85 -35.25
CA PRO A 37 -15.63 -7.19 -36.31
C PRO A 37 -14.75 -6.64 -37.44
N VAL A 38 -13.43 -6.64 -37.29
CA VAL A 38 -12.47 -6.09 -38.26
C VAL A 38 -12.07 -7.12 -39.30
N ASP A 39 -11.79 -8.35 -38.87
CA ASP A 39 -11.21 -9.43 -39.69
C ASP A 39 -12.04 -10.73 -39.66
N GLY A 40 -13.11 -10.80 -38.85
CA GLY A 40 -14.02 -11.94 -38.79
C GLY A 40 -13.43 -13.18 -38.13
N GLN A 41 -12.25 -13.09 -37.53
CA GLN A 41 -11.56 -14.20 -36.85
C GLN A 41 -11.85 -14.19 -35.34
N PRO A 42 -11.82 -15.36 -34.67
CA PRO A 42 -11.91 -15.41 -33.22
C PRO A 42 -10.66 -14.79 -32.57
N ILE A 43 -10.87 -13.92 -31.59
CA ILE A 43 -9.79 -13.33 -30.80
C ILE A 43 -9.24 -14.40 -29.85
N ASP A 44 -7.93 -14.69 -29.92
CA ASP A 44 -7.23 -15.51 -28.93
C ASP A 44 -6.70 -14.62 -27.80
N MET A 45 -7.35 -14.67 -26.64
CA MET A 45 -7.03 -13.86 -25.46
C MET A 45 -7.32 -14.63 -24.16
N PRO A 46 -6.59 -15.71 -23.88
CA PRO A 46 -6.80 -16.51 -22.67
C PRO A 46 -6.55 -15.71 -21.37
N TYR A 47 -5.76 -14.65 -21.46
CA TYR A 47 -5.50 -13.67 -20.40
C TYR A 47 -5.15 -12.31 -21.02
N LEU A 48 -5.13 -11.27 -20.18
CA LEU A 48 -4.66 -9.94 -20.58
C LEU A 48 -3.62 -9.42 -19.60
N GLU A 49 -2.39 -9.22 -20.07
CA GLU A 49 -1.33 -8.59 -19.29
C GLU A 49 -1.60 -7.08 -19.21
N LYS A 50 -1.57 -6.51 -18.00
CA LYS A 50 -1.88 -5.09 -17.79
C LYS A 50 -0.70 -4.26 -17.34
N ALA A 51 0.07 -4.76 -16.37
CA ALA A 51 1.21 -4.05 -15.86
C ALA A 51 2.28 -5.03 -15.39
N THR A 52 3.55 -4.61 -15.53
CA THR A 52 4.65 -5.18 -14.76
C THR A 52 5.02 -4.13 -13.73
N LEU A 53 5.02 -4.50 -12.44
CA LEU A 53 5.21 -3.59 -11.32
C LEU A 53 6.70 -3.31 -11.08
N GLY A 54 7.42 -3.00 -12.16
CA GLY A 54 8.88 -2.94 -12.21
C GLY A 54 9.39 -3.33 -13.60
N GLU A 55 10.57 -3.93 -13.62
CA GLU A 55 11.25 -4.46 -14.80
C GLU A 55 10.91 -5.94 -15.05
N ALA A 56 11.52 -6.51 -16.08
CA ALA A 56 11.33 -7.92 -16.44
C ALA A 56 11.66 -8.86 -15.28
N GLY A 57 10.67 -9.62 -14.84
CA GLY A 57 10.79 -10.59 -13.74
C GLY A 57 10.23 -10.11 -12.40
N SER A 58 9.81 -8.84 -12.31
CA SER A 58 9.01 -8.31 -11.20
C SER A 58 7.55 -8.80 -11.26
N PRO A 59 6.78 -8.65 -10.17
CA PRO A 59 5.36 -9.00 -10.15
C PRO A 59 4.56 -8.34 -11.29
N GLN A 60 3.63 -9.10 -11.86
CA GLN A 60 2.79 -8.68 -12.98
C GLN A 60 1.32 -8.67 -12.58
N VAL A 61 0.58 -7.67 -13.05
CA VAL A 61 -0.88 -7.67 -13.02
C VAL A 61 -1.39 -8.31 -14.30
N ILE A 62 -2.01 -9.47 -14.16
CA ILE A 62 -2.56 -10.24 -15.28
C ILE A 62 -4.01 -10.57 -14.99
N LEU A 63 -4.85 -10.30 -15.98
CA LEU A 63 -6.28 -10.51 -15.90
C LEU A 63 -6.61 -11.89 -16.47
N TYR A 64 -7.15 -12.75 -15.61
CA TYR A 64 -7.71 -14.05 -15.99
C TYR A 64 -9.23 -14.05 -15.75
N GLU A 65 -9.98 -14.73 -16.60
CA GLU A 65 -11.40 -15.00 -16.33
C GLU A 65 -11.55 -15.72 -14.99
N GLY A 66 -12.52 -15.29 -14.18
CA GLY A 66 -12.72 -15.77 -12.82
C GLY A 66 -11.84 -15.11 -11.75
N GLY A 67 -10.74 -14.44 -12.15
CA GLY A 67 -9.84 -13.70 -11.25
C GLY A 67 -10.34 -12.30 -10.89
N THR A 68 -9.49 -11.51 -10.23
CA THR A 68 -9.75 -10.10 -9.88
C THR A 68 -8.92 -9.15 -10.73
N MET A 69 -9.29 -7.87 -10.76
CA MET A 69 -8.55 -6.85 -11.50
C MET A 69 -7.19 -6.48 -10.90
N GLY A 70 -6.88 -6.93 -9.68
CA GLY A 70 -5.63 -6.62 -9.01
C GLY A 70 -4.83 -7.85 -8.63
N ASP A 71 -5.09 -9.00 -9.26
CA ASP A 71 -4.33 -10.23 -8.99
C ASP A 71 -2.88 -10.08 -9.46
N LEU A 72 -1.94 -10.41 -8.57
CA LEU A 72 -0.50 -10.37 -8.84
C LEU A 72 0.03 -11.76 -9.14
N TYR A 73 0.76 -11.85 -10.24
CA TYR A 73 1.42 -13.04 -10.73
C TYR A 73 2.93 -12.84 -10.74
N ILE A 74 3.67 -13.92 -10.50
CA ILE A 74 5.13 -13.95 -10.66
C ILE A 74 5.52 -15.12 -11.56
N ASN A 75 6.68 -15.01 -12.18
CA ASN A 75 7.29 -16.05 -13.01
C ASN A 75 8.79 -16.23 -12.72
N ARG A 76 9.28 -15.67 -11.62
CA ARG A 76 10.68 -15.79 -11.18
C ARG A 76 10.72 -16.21 -9.73
N GLU A 77 11.51 -17.23 -9.46
CA GLU A 77 11.67 -17.79 -8.12
C GLU A 77 13.10 -18.28 -7.93
N LEU A 78 13.52 -18.44 -6.68
CA LEU A 78 14.79 -19.10 -6.39
C LEU A 78 14.71 -20.53 -6.92
N ARG A 79 15.69 -20.92 -7.71
CA ARG A 79 15.77 -22.27 -8.29
C ARG A 79 15.76 -23.27 -7.15
N THR A 80 15.01 -24.36 -7.31
CA THR A 80 14.99 -25.47 -6.35
C THR A 80 15.72 -26.69 -6.91
N ASP A 81 16.26 -27.52 -6.03
CA ASP A 81 16.80 -28.83 -6.35
C ASP A 81 15.66 -29.88 -6.50
N LEU A 82 16.03 -31.12 -6.86
CA LEU A 82 15.08 -32.23 -7.03
C LEU A 82 14.35 -32.62 -5.73
N ASN A 83 14.85 -32.19 -4.57
CA ASN A 83 14.25 -32.43 -3.26
C ASN A 83 13.37 -31.26 -2.79
N GLY A 84 13.27 -30.18 -3.58
CA GLY A 84 12.49 -28.99 -3.27
C GLY A 84 13.21 -27.97 -2.38
N ASN A 85 14.49 -28.16 -2.07
CA ASN A 85 15.29 -27.17 -1.35
C ASN A 85 15.76 -26.07 -2.31
N ILE A 86 16.09 -24.88 -1.80
CA ILE A 86 16.68 -23.83 -2.65
C ILE A 86 18.04 -24.34 -3.15
N TYR A 87 18.23 -24.34 -4.47
CA TYR A 87 19.49 -24.69 -5.10
C TYR A 87 20.54 -23.63 -4.78
N VAL A 88 21.61 -24.08 -4.15
CA VAL A 88 22.83 -23.30 -3.90
C VAL A 88 23.94 -23.98 -4.66
N ASP A 89 24.58 -23.25 -5.57
CA ASP A 89 25.66 -23.78 -6.38
C ASP A 89 26.83 -24.24 -5.49
N PRO A 90 27.21 -25.54 -5.52
CA PRO A 90 28.22 -26.08 -4.60
C PRO A 90 29.63 -25.51 -4.80
N GLN A 91 29.93 -24.93 -5.96
CA GLN A 91 31.26 -24.39 -6.26
C GLN A 91 31.38 -22.91 -5.88
N THR A 92 30.31 -22.15 -6.09
CA THR A 92 30.30 -20.69 -5.90
C THR A 92 29.58 -20.25 -4.63
N ASN A 93 28.83 -21.15 -3.97
CA ASN A 93 27.94 -20.86 -2.85
C ASN A 93 26.88 -19.79 -3.17
N LYS A 94 26.42 -19.75 -4.43
CA LYS A 94 25.49 -18.74 -4.93
C LYS A 94 24.09 -19.31 -5.15
N VAL A 95 23.09 -18.46 -4.93
CA VAL A 95 21.70 -18.76 -5.33
C VAL A 95 21.40 -18.23 -6.73
N GLU A 96 20.48 -18.90 -7.42
CA GLU A 96 20.04 -18.56 -8.76
C GLU A 96 18.53 -18.41 -8.83
N LEU A 97 18.05 -17.58 -9.76
CA LEU A 97 16.64 -17.51 -10.11
C LEU A 97 16.35 -18.38 -11.32
N THR A 98 15.24 -19.11 -11.28
CA THR A 98 14.68 -19.80 -12.44
C THR A 98 13.42 -19.08 -12.93
N THR A 99 13.10 -19.26 -14.20
CA THR A 99 11.82 -18.84 -14.76
C THR A 99 10.81 -19.97 -14.59
N THR A 100 9.64 -19.65 -14.05
CA THR A 100 8.55 -20.59 -13.80
C THR A 100 7.32 -20.20 -14.61
N GLU A 101 6.34 -21.10 -14.67
CA GLU A 101 5.00 -20.71 -15.10
C GLU A 101 4.43 -19.64 -14.17
N ARG A 102 3.61 -18.75 -14.74
CA ARG A 102 2.99 -17.67 -13.98
C ARG A 102 2.05 -18.23 -12.94
N ARG A 103 2.28 -17.88 -11.67
CA ARG A 103 1.37 -18.22 -10.58
C ARG A 103 0.91 -16.98 -9.84
N LYS A 104 -0.35 -17.00 -9.41
CA LYS A 104 -0.91 -15.97 -8.55
C LYS A 104 -0.30 -16.08 -7.16
N VAL A 105 0.23 -14.97 -6.63
CA VAL A 105 0.84 -14.91 -5.30
C VAL A 105 0.17 -13.92 -4.36
N ALA A 106 -0.46 -12.87 -4.90
CA ALA A 106 -1.00 -11.78 -4.10
C ALA A 106 -2.13 -11.05 -4.82
N SER A 107 -2.68 -10.02 -4.18
CA SER A 107 -3.64 -9.10 -4.79
C SER A 107 -3.40 -7.67 -4.27
N LEU A 108 -3.37 -6.69 -5.18
CA LEU A 108 -3.24 -5.26 -4.85
C LEU A 108 -4.47 -4.72 -4.09
N LEU A 109 -5.63 -5.38 -4.26
CA LEU A 109 -6.90 -4.88 -3.78
C LEU A 109 -7.00 -5.02 -2.25
N PRO A 110 -7.40 -3.96 -1.52
CA PRO A 110 -7.62 -4.06 -0.09
C PRO A 110 -8.81 -4.98 0.19
N LYS A 111 -8.73 -5.73 1.29
CA LYS A 111 -9.85 -6.57 1.76
C LYS A 111 -10.96 -5.72 2.39
N GLY A 112 -10.61 -4.53 2.88
CA GLY A 112 -11.56 -3.52 3.34
C GLY A 112 -10.86 -2.26 3.84
N ASN A 113 -11.62 -1.19 4.03
CA ASN A 113 -11.16 0.06 4.62
C ASN A 113 -12.08 0.46 5.77
N ILE A 114 -11.51 1.02 6.83
CA ILE A 114 -12.22 1.55 7.98
C ILE A 114 -11.89 3.03 8.11
N GLY A 115 -12.91 3.87 8.28
CA GLY A 115 -12.78 5.24 8.73
C GLY A 115 -13.49 5.41 10.06
N TRP A 116 -12.82 5.97 11.06
CA TRP A 116 -13.41 6.29 12.36
C TRP A 116 -13.19 7.75 12.68
N SER A 117 -14.28 8.53 12.65
CA SER A 117 -14.25 9.95 12.99
C SER A 117 -14.95 10.20 14.33
N ASN A 118 -14.39 11.13 15.09
CA ASN A 118 -14.94 11.63 16.34
C ASN A 118 -14.96 13.15 16.29
N SER A 119 -16.10 13.74 16.65
CA SER A 119 -16.29 15.17 16.76
C SER A 119 -16.82 15.48 18.15
N PHE A 120 -16.11 16.34 18.86
CA PHE A 120 -16.44 16.80 20.20
C PHE A 120 -16.69 18.30 20.15
N ALA A 121 -17.82 18.77 20.65
CA ALA A 121 -18.13 20.19 20.72
C ALA A 121 -18.47 20.59 22.17
N TRP A 122 -17.90 21.69 22.64
CA TRP A 122 -18.15 22.22 23.97
C TRP A 122 -17.96 23.73 24.05
N LYS A 123 -19.02 24.49 24.32
CA LYS A 123 -18.97 25.96 24.54
C LYS A 123 -18.14 26.74 23.49
N GLY A 124 -18.27 26.38 22.22
CA GLY A 124 -17.54 27.01 21.11
C GLY A 124 -16.22 26.34 20.75
N LEU A 125 -15.73 25.41 21.57
CA LEU A 125 -14.63 24.51 21.23
C LEU A 125 -15.15 23.37 20.35
N ASN A 126 -14.43 23.04 19.28
CA ASN A 126 -14.69 21.88 18.43
C ASN A 126 -13.38 21.12 18.20
N LEU A 127 -13.35 19.85 18.57
CA LEU A 127 -12.25 18.93 18.34
C LEU A 127 -12.74 17.83 17.40
N ASN A 128 -12.11 17.68 16.24
CA ASN A 128 -12.34 16.54 15.35
C ASN A 128 -11.09 15.69 15.24
N VAL A 129 -11.27 14.37 15.31
CA VAL A 129 -10.19 13.38 15.16
C VAL A 129 -10.66 12.34 14.16
N MET A 130 -9.83 12.01 13.18
CA MET A 130 -10.12 10.98 12.20
C MET A 130 -8.99 9.96 12.10
N PHE A 131 -9.35 8.70 12.32
CA PHE A 131 -8.50 7.54 12.06
C PHE A 131 -8.97 6.86 10.77
N ALA A 132 -8.01 6.41 9.97
CA ALA A 132 -8.25 5.61 8.79
C ALA A 132 -7.39 4.36 8.85
N ALA A 133 -7.95 3.24 8.42
CA ALA A 133 -7.25 1.99 8.30
C ALA A 133 -7.56 1.33 6.96
N ARG A 134 -6.51 0.84 6.30
CA ARG A 134 -6.60 -0.06 5.16
C ARG A 134 -6.25 -1.46 5.63
N LEU A 135 -7.07 -2.45 5.27
CA LEU A 135 -6.90 -3.83 5.69
C LEU A 135 -6.54 -4.71 4.49
N GLY A 136 -5.34 -5.28 4.52
CA GLY A 136 -4.81 -6.16 3.50
C GLY A 136 -4.62 -5.48 2.15
N GLY A 137 -4.56 -6.32 1.12
CA GLY A 137 -3.97 -5.94 -0.15
C GLY A 137 -2.45 -6.04 -0.09
N SER A 138 -1.82 -5.93 -1.25
CA SER A 138 -0.39 -6.04 -1.40
C SER A 138 0.16 -4.83 -2.14
N VAL A 139 1.40 -4.49 -1.83
CA VAL A 139 2.16 -3.44 -2.50
C VAL A 139 3.54 -3.98 -2.84
N VAL A 140 4.19 -3.43 -3.86
CA VAL A 140 5.53 -3.83 -4.30
C VAL A 140 6.48 -2.69 -4.04
N SER A 141 7.63 -2.92 -3.40
CA SER A 141 8.68 -1.89 -3.29
C SER A 141 9.88 -2.23 -4.14
N ASN A 142 10.04 -1.46 -5.20
CA ASN A 142 11.21 -1.51 -6.06
C ASN A 142 12.38 -0.80 -5.37
N THR A 143 12.12 0.20 -4.52
CA THR A 143 13.15 0.84 -3.70
C THR A 143 13.81 -0.14 -2.74
N GLU A 144 13.05 -0.96 -2.03
CA GLU A 144 13.62 -1.98 -1.16
C GLU A 144 14.50 -2.97 -1.93
N ALA A 145 14.12 -3.32 -3.17
CA ALA A 145 14.94 -4.15 -4.04
C ALA A 145 16.27 -3.47 -4.37
N PHE A 146 16.25 -2.18 -4.74
CA PHE A 146 17.48 -1.42 -4.98
C PHE A 146 18.35 -1.29 -3.72
N LEU A 147 17.75 -0.97 -2.57
CA LEU A 147 18.49 -0.78 -1.32
C LEU A 147 19.15 -2.10 -0.87
N ASP A 148 18.45 -3.22 -1.01
CA ASP A 148 19.01 -4.55 -0.77
C ASP A 148 20.12 -4.90 -1.78
N TYR A 149 19.89 -4.67 -3.08
CA TYR A 149 20.84 -4.96 -4.15
C TYR A 149 22.18 -4.22 -3.96
N TYR A 150 22.12 -2.95 -3.57
CA TYR A 150 23.29 -2.13 -3.26
C TYR A 150 23.82 -2.33 -1.82
N GLY A 151 23.14 -3.15 -1.00
CA GLY A 151 23.59 -3.49 0.35
C GLY A 151 23.52 -2.34 1.35
N VAL A 152 22.61 -1.37 1.13
CA VAL A 152 22.41 -0.15 1.94
C VAL A 152 21.14 -0.21 2.80
N SER A 153 20.33 -1.27 2.67
CA SER A 153 19.18 -1.51 3.56
C SER A 153 19.60 -2.05 4.92
N GLU A 154 18.81 -1.79 5.96
CA GLU A 154 19.00 -2.36 7.30
C GLU A 154 18.98 -3.91 7.26
N ARG A 155 18.10 -4.49 6.44
CA ARG A 155 17.98 -5.94 6.25
C ARG A 155 19.26 -6.56 5.69
N SER A 156 19.84 -5.95 4.65
CA SER A 156 21.09 -6.44 4.06
C SER A 156 22.29 -6.27 5.01
N ALA A 157 22.30 -5.21 5.83
CA ALA A 157 23.30 -5.03 6.88
C ALA A 157 23.19 -6.11 7.96
N ALA A 158 22.00 -6.36 8.49
CA ALA A 158 21.76 -7.37 9.51
C ALA A 158 22.13 -8.79 9.03
N ALA A 159 21.81 -9.13 7.77
CA ALA A 159 22.22 -10.40 7.18
C ALA A 159 23.75 -10.53 7.08
N ARG A 160 24.45 -9.45 6.74
CA ARG A 160 25.93 -9.44 6.69
C ARG A 160 26.53 -9.63 8.08
N GLU A 161 25.99 -8.95 9.09
CA GLU A 161 26.41 -9.10 10.49
C GLU A 161 26.13 -10.50 11.05
N ALA A 162 25.07 -11.17 10.59
CA ALA A 162 24.76 -12.56 10.91
C ALA A 162 25.64 -13.59 10.17
N GLY A 163 26.58 -13.14 9.33
CA GLY A 163 27.46 -14.02 8.54
C GLY A 163 26.84 -14.55 7.24
N GLY A 164 25.71 -14.01 6.80
CA GLY A 164 25.01 -14.38 5.57
C GLY A 164 23.49 -14.54 5.75
N VAL A 165 22.84 -15.02 4.69
CA VAL A 165 21.43 -15.40 4.71
C VAL A 165 21.34 -16.91 4.91
N ARG A 166 20.58 -17.32 5.93
CA ARG A 166 20.34 -18.75 6.22
C ARG A 166 19.42 -19.33 5.15
N ILE A 167 19.93 -20.29 4.38
CA ILE A 167 19.20 -20.98 3.31
C ILE A 167 19.38 -22.49 3.51
N ASN A 168 18.26 -23.21 3.55
CA ASN A 168 18.21 -24.62 3.93
C ASN A 168 18.95 -24.82 5.29
N ASN A 169 19.97 -25.69 5.32
CA ASN A 169 20.79 -25.95 6.50
C ASN A 169 22.13 -25.17 6.51
N GLY A 170 22.35 -24.25 5.56
CA GLY A 170 23.62 -23.52 5.39
C GLY A 170 23.46 -22.00 5.40
N MET A 171 24.59 -21.31 5.23
CA MET A 171 24.66 -19.86 5.08
C MET A 171 25.13 -19.52 3.67
N VAL A 172 24.37 -18.65 3.00
CA VAL A 172 24.73 -18.06 1.71
C VAL A 172 25.20 -16.64 1.94
N ASP A 173 26.18 -16.19 1.17
CA ASP A 173 26.67 -14.82 1.25
C ASP A 173 25.53 -13.82 1.06
N ALA A 174 25.45 -12.83 1.96
CA ALA A 174 24.36 -11.86 1.96
C ALA A 174 24.34 -11.03 0.69
N GLN A 175 25.52 -10.61 0.20
CA GLN A 175 25.60 -9.83 -1.03
C GLN A 175 25.08 -10.64 -2.21
N ASN A 176 25.51 -11.90 -2.37
CA ASN A 176 25.00 -12.75 -3.44
C ASN A 176 23.47 -12.90 -3.37
N TYR A 177 22.93 -13.21 -2.20
CA TYR A 177 21.49 -13.40 -2.04
C TYR A 177 20.69 -12.16 -2.46
N TYR A 178 21.01 -10.99 -1.90
CA TYR A 178 20.29 -9.76 -2.18
C TYR A 178 20.53 -9.24 -3.60
N GLN A 179 21.71 -9.45 -4.18
CA GLN A 179 21.94 -9.15 -5.60
C GLN A 179 21.11 -10.06 -6.53
N THR A 180 20.89 -11.31 -6.14
CA THR A 180 20.06 -12.24 -6.92
C THR A 180 18.58 -11.88 -6.83
N ILE A 181 18.02 -11.70 -5.63
CA ILE A 181 16.57 -11.43 -5.48
C ILE A 181 16.20 -9.98 -5.80
N GLY A 182 17.10 -9.03 -5.53
CA GLY A 182 16.89 -7.59 -5.73
C GLY A 182 17.27 -7.08 -7.12
N ALA A 183 17.75 -7.95 -8.01
CA ALA A 183 18.15 -7.56 -9.37
C ALA A 183 17.04 -6.80 -10.12
N GLY A 184 17.43 -5.74 -10.84
CA GLY A 184 16.50 -4.82 -11.50
C GLY A 184 15.66 -4.08 -10.46
N THR A 185 14.37 -4.39 -10.40
CA THR A 185 13.41 -3.83 -9.42
C THR A 185 12.84 -4.89 -8.48
N GLY A 186 13.59 -5.97 -8.27
CA GLY A 186 13.16 -7.09 -7.44
C GLY A 186 12.44 -8.17 -8.24
N ALA A 187 12.91 -9.40 -8.08
CA ALA A 187 12.37 -10.56 -8.76
C ALA A 187 11.28 -11.24 -7.93
N GLY A 188 10.29 -11.83 -8.62
CA GLY A 188 9.34 -12.72 -7.96
C GLY A 188 8.55 -12.04 -6.85
N ALA A 189 8.30 -12.76 -5.75
CA ALA A 189 7.48 -12.27 -4.64
C ALA A 189 8.26 -11.60 -3.50
N TYR A 190 9.60 -11.49 -3.58
CA TYR A 190 10.44 -11.13 -2.44
C TYR A 190 10.25 -9.69 -1.93
N TYR A 191 9.74 -8.81 -2.79
CA TYR A 191 9.48 -7.40 -2.49
C TYR A 191 7.98 -7.05 -2.50
N ILE A 192 7.13 -8.08 -2.37
CA ILE A 192 5.69 -7.89 -2.15
C ILE A 192 5.43 -7.80 -0.65
N TYR A 193 4.86 -6.67 -0.23
CA TYR A 193 4.52 -6.38 1.16
C TYR A 193 3.01 -6.27 1.35
N ASP A 194 2.57 -6.36 2.60
CA ASP A 194 1.17 -6.19 2.98
C ASP A 194 0.84 -4.71 3.14
N ALA A 195 -0.23 -4.25 2.49
CA ALA A 195 -0.66 -2.85 2.48
C ALA A 195 -1.41 -2.41 3.76
N THR A 196 -1.55 -3.30 4.75
CA THR A 196 -2.28 -3.01 5.99
C THR A 196 -1.63 -1.88 6.75
N ASN A 197 -2.39 -0.80 6.96
CA ASN A 197 -1.94 0.37 7.70
C ASN A 197 -3.07 1.01 8.49
N VAL A 198 -2.71 1.72 9.56
CA VAL A 198 -3.59 2.51 10.42
C VAL A 198 -2.95 3.87 10.64
N ARG A 199 -3.69 4.94 10.40
CA ARG A 199 -3.19 6.32 10.49
C ARG A 199 -4.20 7.26 11.13
N MET A 200 -3.69 8.28 11.80
CA MET A 200 -4.46 9.48 12.16
C MET A 200 -4.41 10.45 10.97
N GLN A 201 -5.49 10.44 10.20
CA GLN A 201 -5.56 11.16 8.93
C GLN A 201 -5.87 12.65 9.13
N GLU A 202 -6.65 13.00 10.16
CA GLU A 202 -6.99 14.39 10.47
C GLU A 202 -7.12 14.61 11.98
N LEU A 203 -6.64 15.76 12.43
CA LEU A 203 -6.93 16.34 13.74
C LEU A 203 -7.24 17.82 13.54
N SER A 204 -8.39 18.30 13.97
CA SER A 204 -8.68 19.74 13.97
C SER A 204 -9.20 20.20 15.32
N LEU A 205 -8.61 21.27 15.82
CA LEU A 205 -9.05 21.96 17.03
C LEU A 205 -9.43 23.38 16.65
N ALA A 206 -10.70 23.72 16.82
CA ALA A 206 -11.24 25.04 16.54
C ALA A 206 -11.90 25.63 17.78
N TYR A 207 -11.78 26.94 17.96
CA TYR A 207 -12.50 27.67 18.99
C TYR A 207 -13.15 28.91 18.41
N THR A 208 -14.47 28.98 18.50
CA THR A 208 -15.26 30.16 18.16
C THR A 208 -15.37 31.05 19.39
N LEU A 209 -14.77 32.23 19.30
CA LEU A 209 -14.74 33.19 20.39
C LEU A 209 -16.15 33.77 20.63
N PRO A 210 -16.53 34.06 21.89
CA PRO A 210 -17.84 34.63 22.19
C PRO A 210 -18.07 35.95 21.46
N LYS A 211 -19.16 36.06 20.68
CA LYS A 211 -19.54 37.30 19.95
C LYS A 211 -19.60 38.55 20.84
N ARG A 212 -19.87 38.38 22.14
CA ARG A 212 -19.91 39.47 23.13
C ARG A 212 -18.56 40.19 23.25
N TRP A 213 -17.44 39.49 23.06
CA TRP A 213 -16.10 40.09 23.06
C TRP A 213 -15.92 41.11 21.93
N PHE A 214 -16.70 40.99 20.84
CA PHE A 214 -16.68 41.88 19.69
C PHE A 214 -17.93 42.78 19.60
N ARG A 215 -18.61 43.03 20.73
CA ARG A 215 -19.84 43.84 20.79
C ARG A 215 -20.92 43.36 19.80
N GLN A 216 -20.98 42.05 19.55
CA GLN A 216 -21.90 41.40 18.60
C GLN A 216 -21.72 41.80 17.12
N LYS A 217 -20.64 42.50 16.76
CA LYS A 217 -20.37 42.96 15.39
C LYS A 217 -19.56 41.97 14.54
N MET A 218 -19.08 40.90 15.15
CA MET A 218 -18.19 39.93 14.51
C MET A 218 -18.23 38.59 15.23
N ALA A 219 -18.03 37.51 14.48
CA ALA A 219 -17.62 36.22 15.01
C ALA A 219 -16.22 35.87 14.49
N MET A 220 -15.35 35.45 15.40
CA MET A 220 -14.01 34.97 15.06
C MET A 220 -13.87 33.51 15.48
N THR A 221 -13.40 32.67 14.57
CA THR A 221 -13.02 31.29 14.85
C THR A 221 -11.56 31.10 14.52
N VAL A 222 -10.81 30.55 15.47
CA VAL A 222 -9.40 30.22 15.31
C VAL A 222 -9.29 28.70 15.31
N SER A 223 -8.56 28.14 14.35
CA SER A 223 -8.42 26.70 14.16
C SER A 223 -6.98 26.29 13.92
N LEU A 224 -6.57 25.18 14.52
CA LEU A 224 -5.37 24.43 14.17
C LEU A 224 -5.81 23.12 13.51
N VAL A 225 -5.29 22.83 12.33
CA VAL A 225 -5.64 21.63 11.55
C VAL A 225 -4.37 20.89 11.20
N GLY A 226 -4.36 19.57 11.44
CA GLY A 226 -3.29 18.67 11.04
C GLY A 226 -3.83 17.57 10.15
N ARG A 227 -3.08 17.20 9.11
CA ARG A 227 -3.37 16.06 8.21
C ARG A 227 -2.18 15.12 8.13
N ASN A 228 -2.47 13.82 8.04
CA ASN A 228 -1.48 12.73 8.05
C ASN A 228 -0.50 12.85 9.23
N LEU A 229 -1.06 13.06 10.43
CA LEU A 229 -0.27 13.39 11.61
C LEU A 229 0.54 12.21 12.14
N TRP A 230 0.01 11.00 12.04
CA TRP A 230 0.66 9.84 12.63
C TRP A 230 0.27 8.56 11.91
N MET A 231 1.27 7.86 11.37
CA MET A 231 1.15 6.45 10.97
C MET A 231 1.31 5.60 12.21
N ILE A 232 0.21 5.06 12.72
CA ILE A 232 0.15 4.28 13.97
C ILE A 232 0.65 2.86 13.73
N TYR A 233 0.27 2.28 12.60
CA TYR A 233 0.69 0.95 12.18
C TYR A 233 0.88 0.95 10.68
N ASN A 234 1.95 0.31 10.22
CA ASN A 234 2.17 0.05 8.81
C ASN A 234 2.97 -1.23 8.67
N LYS A 235 2.49 -2.15 7.84
CA LYS A 235 3.15 -3.44 7.63
C LYS A 235 4.14 -3.40 6.46
N ALA A 236 3.97 -2.47 5.52
CA ALA A 236 4.93 -2.19 4.47
C ALA A 236 6.08 -1.30 5.01
N PRO A 237 7.30 -1.38 4.44
CA PRO A 237 8.42 -0.53 4.85
C PRO A 237 8.29 0.95 4.41
N PHE A 238 7.28 1.27 3.61
CA PHE A 238 6.95 2.61 3.08
C PHE A 238 5.45 2.88 3.23
N ASP A 239 4.98 4.12 3.04
CA ASP A 239 3.54 4.43 3.07
C ASP A 239 2.83 3.79 1.85
N PRO A 240 1.98 2.76 2.04
CA PRO A 240 1.38 2.00 0.95
C PRO A 240 0.24 2.74 0.23
N GLU A 241 -0.14 3.94 0.68
CA GLU A 241 -1.13 4.80 0.01
C GLU A 241 -0.49 5.73 -1.03
N LEU A 242 0.84 5.74 -1.14
CA LEU A 242 1.54 6.48 -2.17
C LEU A 242 1.55 5.69 -3.49
N THR A 243 1.45 6.42 -4.61
CA THR A 243 1.54 5.85 -5.96
C THR A 243 2.46 6.69 -6.86
N PRO A 244 3.35 6.08 -7.65
CA PRO A 244 4.30 6.78 -8.52
C PRO A 244 3.64 7.20 -9.84
N SER A 245 2.50 6.60 -10.18
CA SER A 245 1.75 6.90 -11.41
C SER A 245 0.33 7.38 -11.09
N THR A 246 -0.09 8.41 -11.82
CA THR A 246 -1.47 8.90 -11.87
C THR A 246 -2.18 8.51 -13.19
N ALA A 247 -1.44 7.93 -14.14
CA ALA A 247 -1.93 7.62 -15.49
C ALA A 247 -2.38 6.16 -15.66
N ASP A 248 -1.85 5.24 -14.84
CA ASP A 248 -2.18 3.81 -14.90
C ASP A 248 -2.79 3.32 -13.59
N ASN A 249 -4.02 2.84 -13.67
CA ASN A 249 -4.76 2.30 -12.53
C ASN A 249 -4.16 0.98 -12.01
N PHE A 250 -3.33 0.28 -12.79
CA PHE A 250 -2.71 -0.99 -12.41
C PHE A 250 -1.33 -0.84 -11.77
N LEU A 251 -0.72 0.35 -11.84
CA LEU A 251 0.54 0.69 -11.14
C LEU A 251 0.32 1.27 -9.73
N GLN A 252 -0.90 1.20 -9.21
CA GLN A 252 -1.21 1.59 -7.84
C GLN A 252 -0.57 0.60 -6.86
N GLY A 253 0.09 1.12 -5.82
CA GLY A 253 0.75 0.28 -4.80
C GLY A 253 2.14 -0.21 -5.18
N VAL A 254 2.81 0.47 -6.11
CA VAL A 254 4.25 0.31 -6.36
C VAL A 254 4.99 1.43 -5.67
N ASP A 255 6.12 1.15 -5.03
CA ASP A 255 7.05 2.16 -4.54
C ASP A 255 8.32 2.17 -5.40
N TYR A 256 8.65 3.35 -5.93
CA TYR A 256 9.84 3.59 -6.73
C TYR A 256 10.43 4.96 -6.38
N PHE A 257 11.29 4.96 -5.38
CA PHE A 257 11.98 6.11 -4.78
C PHE A 257 11.03 7.25 -4.48
N MET A 258 9.88 6.90 -3.92
CA MET A 258 8.85 7.88 -3.60
C MET A 258 9.31 8.76 -2.45
N LEU A 259 8.91 10.03 -2.50
CA LEU A 259 9.09 10.92 -1.36
C LEU A 259 8.24 10.40 -0.18
N PRO A 260 8.74 10.49 1.05
CA PRO A 260 7.97 10.13 2.24
C PRO A 260 6.65 10.91 2.31
N SER A 261 5.64 10.28 2.91
CA SER A 261 4.35 10.92 3.16
C SER A 261 4.52 12.18 4.01
N LEU A 262 3.97 13.31 3.55
CA LEU A 262 4.08 14.57 4.27
C LEU A 262 3.08 14.66 5.44
N ARG A 263 3.56 15.23 6.54
CA ARG A 263 2.75 15.66 7.68
C ARG A 263 2.48 17.15 7.56
N ASN A 264 1.21 17.53 7.47
CA ASN A 264 0.81 18.92 7.28
C ASN A 264 0.15 19.47 8.54
N ILE A 265 0.56 20.66 8.96
CA ILE A 265 -0.04 21.41 10.07
C ILE A 265 -0.34 22.82 9.56
N GLY A 266 -1.56 23.29 9.78
CA GLY A 266 -2.04 24.58 9.32
C GLY A 266 -2.81 25.30 10.41
N PHE A 267 -2.74 26.62 10.38
CA PHE A 267 -3.49 27.51 11.24
C PHE A 267 -4.48 28.33 10.39
N THR A 268 -5.68 28.55 10.90
CA THR A 268 -6.73 29.27 10.18
C THR A 268 -7.46 30.21 11.11
N VAL A 269 -7.71 31.43 10.62
CA VAL A 269 -8.58 32.40 11.27
C VAL A 269 -9.74 32.71 10.33
N LYS A 270 -10.96 32.49 10.80
CA LYS A 270 -12.19 32.83 10.09
C LYS A 270 -12.87 34.00 10.78
N LEU A 271 -13.06 35.09 10.04
CA LEU A 271 -13.81 36.26 10.47
C LEU A 271 -15.15 36.31 9.72
N GLN A 272 -16.23 36.58 10.45
CA GLN A 272 -17.56 36.80 9.90
C GLN A 272 -18.12 38.09 10.48
N PHE A 273 -18.49 39.03 9.60
CA PHE A 273 -19.04 40.35 9.94
C PHE A 273 -20.56 40.33 9.92
#